data_AF-A0AA40R6P4-F1
#
_entry.id   AF-A0AA40R6P4-F1
#
_cell.length_a   1.000
_cell.length_b   1.000
_cell.length_c   1.000
_cell.angle_alpha   90.00
_cell.angle_beta   90.00
_cell.angle_gamma   90.00
#
_symmetry.space_group_name_H-M   'P 1'
#
loop_
_entity.id
_entity.type
_entity.pdbx_description
1 polymer ?
#
loop_
_entity_poly.entity_id
_entity_poly.type
_entity_poly.pdbx_seq_one_letter_code
_entity_poly.pdbx_strand_id
1 'polypeptide(L)'
;MIRSKRTTFIAATTLASVLALTSCAHRPKPVRDPASRVARRPAVDADAANPDRAKLVFTTSGMPMIVLYSISTAIPACEGFEPVGKVFDSGRSVLLPWIARFTEKTHKLLRAEISRQKYVEPGVTLQVQGGSGPTDELSPRYWSCGPIVTVFTPEKGRTYSVNFNFQGTASCSQRVTDITDPAHPVPVGQGLQCKIPQSRIALAGQNKNFLQAEHEQRLADAQRKAAAAASAADKADALQQEAAALDSLGRSNEALTAIDQALQLAGPSVDPSMTVTRAKILFSLNDPQATLNALAPEIEKTRRFASGKPEIERPLALSVFSEGFVTAAFAHAQLGHWNDAISTLADAHSPLEGPSFYAYRSLVYRYLMARAHDSSLANARLEQDATYYATHDKSHYSALLRMWQGDDTTHELVADIHRMVGTEGQEADSEAYFYRGAYMKFVKGDEAMGRAMLQRLDSLAPYGSIEWIYGKRVLN
;
A
#
# COMPACT_ATOMS: atom_id res chain seq x y z
N MET A 1 -49.91 -14.10 -38.91
CA MET A 1 -49.53 -13.56 -40.23
C MET A 1 -48.73 -12.27 -40.03
N ILE A 2 -47.46 -12.27 -40.49
CA ILE A 2 -46.72 -11.17 -41.18
C ILE A 2 -46.48 -9.86 -40.37
N ARG A 3 -45.28 -9.68 -39.75
CA ARG A 3 -44.09 -8.85 -40.16
C ARG A 3 -44.33 -7.32 -40.11
N SER A 4 -43.48 -6.45 -39.53
CA SER A 4 -42.02 -6.21 -39.70
C SER A 4 -41.50 -5.22 -38.61
N LYS A 5 -40.38 -5.44 -37.89
CA LYS A 5 -39.01 -4.82 -38.04
C LYS A 5 -39.01 -3.31 -38.45
N ARG A 6 -38.22 -2.35 -37.91
CA ARG A 6 -36.91 -2.34 -37.21
C ARG A 6 -36.54 -0.86 -36.77
N THR A 7 -35.80 -0.70 -35.65
CA THR A 7 -34.68 0.27 -35.31
C THR A 7 -34.88 1.81 -35.45
N THR A 8 -34.46 2.74 -34.53
CA THR A 8 -33.10 3.13 -34.02
C THR A 8 -33.23 4.34 -33.02
N PHE A 9 -32.71 4.30 -31.77
CA PHE A 9 -31.61 5.12 -31.12
C PHE A 9 -31.62 6.67 -31.37
N ILE A 10 -31.38 7.66 -30.46
CA ILE A 10 -30.32 7.96 -29.44
C ILE A 10 -30.75 9.17 -28.55
N ALA A 11 -30.33 9.24 -27.27
CA ALA A 11 -29.72 10.40 -26.54
C ALA A 11 -29.80 10.13 -25.01
N ALA A 12 -28.77 9.89 -24.19
CA ALA A 12 -27.39 10.39 -24.06
C ALA A 12 -27.29 11.88 -23.67
N THR A 13 -27.46 12.18 -22.37
CA THR A 13 -27.10 13.47 -21.75
C THR A 13 -25.66 13.43 -21.25
N THR A 14 -24.82 14.22 -21.92
CA THR A 14 -23.41 14.46 -21.63
C THR A 14 -23.22 15.56 -20.59
N LEU A 15 -22.32 15.33 -19.63
CA LEU A 15 -21.77 16.37 -18.76
C LEU A 15 -20.77 17.20 -19.59
N ALA A 16 -21.15 18.42 -19.92
CA ALA A 16 -20.35 19.33 -20.75
C ALA A 16 -19.08 19.79 -20.01
N SER A 17 -17.93 19.45 -20.58
CA SER A 17 -16.64 20.04 -20.27
C SER A 17 -16.55 21.43 -20.90
N VAL A 18 -16.32 22.48 -20.11
CA VAL A 18 -15.99 23.81 -20.62
C VAL A 18 -14.53 23.81 -21.05
N LEU A 19 -14.30 23.49 -22.33
CA LEU A 19 -13.05 23.78 -23.05
C LEU A 19 -13.13 25.22 -23.55
N ALA A 20 -12.38 26.13 -22.91
CA ALA A 20 -12.14 27.46 -23.45
C ALA A 20 -11.13 27.34 -24.61
N LEU A 21 -11.62 27.56 -25.83
CA LEU A 21 -10.81 27.72 -27.04
C LEU A 21 -9.97 29.00 -26.92
N THR A 22 -8.64 28.89 -26.86
CA THR A 22 -7.74 30.02 -27.13
C THR A 22 -7.50 30.08 -28.64
N SER A 23 -8.20 30.99 -29.33
CA SER A 23 -7.81 31.41 -30.67
C SER A 23 -6.68 32.44 -30.57
N CYS A 24 -5.67 32.29 -31.43
CA CYS A 24 -4.59 33.23 -31.58
C CYS A 24 -5.10 34.49 -32.30
N ALA A 25 -5.31 35.58 -31.56
CA ALA A 25 -5.37 36.93 -32.13
C ALA A 25 -4.26 37.77 -31.49
N HIS A 26 -3.24 38.12 -32.28
CA HIS A 26 -2.16 39.03 -31.88
C HIS A 26 -2.75 40.42 -31.56
N ARG A 27 -2.82 40.79 -30.28
CA ARG A 27 -2.90 42.18 -29.84
C ARG A 27 -1.51 42.64 -29.41
N PRO A 28 -1.03 43.82 -29.87
CA PRO A 28 0.20 44.39 -29.34
C PRO A 28 0.02 44.72 -27.85
N LYS A 29 0.99 44.30 -27.02
CA LYS A 29 1.00 44.56 -25.57
C LYS A 29 1.18 46.07 -25.34
N PRO A 30 0.40 46.70 -24.43
CA PRO A 30 0.73 48.05 -23.97
C PRO A 30 2.06 48.01 -23.22
N VAL A 31 2.89 49.02 -23.48
CA VAL A 31 4.19 49.23 -22.82
C VAL A 31 3.96 49.31 -21.32
N ARG A 32 4.58 48.39 -20.58
CA ARG A 32 4.54 48.35 -19.12
C ARG A 32 5.51 49.41 -18.57
N ASP A 33 4.97 50.35 -17.80
CA ASP A 33 5.70 51.36 -17.05
C ASP A 33 6.70 50.71 -16.06
N PRO A 34 8.02 50.99 -16.15
CA PRO A 34 9.05 50.38 -15.30
C PRO A 34 8.97 50.79 -13.82
N ALA A 35 8.09 51.71 -13.42
CA ALA A 35 8.02 52.24 -12.06
C ALA A 35 7.21 51.41 -11.04
N SER A 36 6.57 50.29 -11.42
CA SER A 36 5.66 49.54 -10.51
C SER A 36 6.24 48.29 -9.81
N ARG A 37 7.54 48.02 -9.92
CA ARG A 37 8.20 47.00 -9.06
C ARG A 37 8.67 47.61 -7.74
N VAL A 38 7.73 47.94 -6.87
CA VAL A 38 8.04 47.90 -5.44
C VAL A 38 8.01 46.44 -5.03
N ALA A 39 9.20 45.87 -4.87
CA ALA A 39 9.41 44.50 -4.43
C ALA A 39 8.68 44.27 -3.09
N ARG A 40 7.65 43.44 -3.10
CA ARG A 40 7.11 42.85 -1.88
C ARG A 40 8.16 41.84 -1.40
N ARG A 41 9.07 42.30 -0.52
CA ARG A 41 9.98 41.42 0.23
C ARG A 41 9.13 40.30 0.84
N PRO A 42 9.47 39.00 0.66
CA PRO A 42 8.83 37.96 1.44
C PRO A 42 9.06 38.29 2.91
N ALA A 43 7.99 38.23 3.72
CA ALA A 43 8.10 38.38 5.16
C ALA A 43 9.09 37.31 5.64
N VAL A 44 10.23 37.74 6.20
CA VAL A 44 11.15 36.85 6.89
C VAL A 44 10.36 36.30 8.08
N ASP A 45 10.22 34.99 8.16
CA ASP A 45 9.54 34.32 9.26
C ASP A 45 10.22 34.74 10.57
N ALA A 46 9.51 35.49 11.42
CA ALA A 46 10.08 36.10 12.63
C ALA A 46 10.67 35.05 13.58
N ASP A 47 10.10 33.83 13.56
CA ASP A 47 10.59 32.69 14.28
C ASP A 47 11.94 32.17 13.75
N ALA A 48 12.13 32.19 12.43
CA ALA A 48 13.38 31.79 11.79
C ALA A 48 14.50 32.82 11.98
N ALA A 49 14.14 34.08 12.25
CA ALA A 49 15.08 35.16 12.51
C ALA A 49 15.56 35.22 13.97
N ASN A 50 14.93 34.47 14.89
CA ASN A 50 15.31 34.45 16.29
C ASN A 50 16.37 33.37 16.56
N PRO A 51 17.64 33.74 16.85
CA PRO A 51 18.73 32.79 17.07
C PRO A 51 18.55 31.95 18.36
N ASP A 52 17.64 32.36 19.23
CA ASP A 52 17.40 31.72 20.51
C ASP A 52 16.45 30.52 20.41
N ARG A 53 15.64 30.46 19.34
CA ARG A 53 14.67 29.39 19.12
C ARG A 53 15.38 28.10 18.73
N ALA A 54 14.86 26.96 19.20
CA ALA A 54 15.33 25.67 18.73
C ALA A 54 14.65 25.32 17.40
N LYS A 55 15.42 24.74 16.47
CA LYS A 55 14.91 24.35 15.14
C LYS A 55 14.73 22.85 15.06
N LEU A 56 13.54 22.40 14.69
CA LEU A 56 13.22 21.01 14.37
C LEU A 56 13.16 20.82 12.86
N VAL A 57 13.80 19.76 12.37
CA VAL A 57 13.78 19.36 10.96
C VAL A 57 13.13 18.00 10.87
N PHE A 58 11.90 17.96 10.38
CA PHE A 58 11.14 16.72 10.19
C PHE A 58 11.51 16.11 8.85
N THR A 59 11.82 14.81 8.86
CA THR A 59 12.15 14.01 7.67
C THR A 59 11.61 12.60 7.84
N THR A 60 11.47 11.87 6.73
CA THR A 60 11.33 10.42 6.77
C THR A 60 12.46 9.78 5.99
N SER A 61 12.74 8.51 6.26
CA SER A 61 13.73 7.72 5.51
C SER A 61 13.25 6.30 5.29
N GLY A 62 13.83 5.64 4.28
CA GLY A 62 13.64 4.22 4.03
C GLY A 62 12.52 3.93 3.03
N MET A 63 11.32 4.49 3.25
CA MET A 63 10.16 4.29 2.38
C MET A 63 9.46 5.62 2.09
N PRO A 64 8.86 5.80 0.91
CA PRO A 64 8.27 7.07 0.50
C PRO A 64 6.88 7.33 1.12
N MET A 65 6.56 6.76 2.29
CA MET A 65 5.26 6.89 2.93
C MET A 65 5.05 8.29 3.53
N ILE A 66 3.81 8.78 3.53
CA ILE A 66 3.48 10.07 4.17
C ILE A 66 3.30 9.86 5.67
N VAL A 67 4.13 10.51 6.48
CA VAL A 67 3.95 10.59 7.93
C VAL A 67 3.27 11.91 8.29
N LEU A 68 2.11 11.82 8.95
CA LEU A 68 1.48 12.93 9.66
C LEU A 68 2.13 13.05 11.03
N TYR A 69 2.43 14.27 11.45
CA TYR A 69 3.06 14.51 12.75
C TYR A 69 2.47 15.73 13.47
N SER A 70 2.49 15.63 14.78
CA SER A 70 1.91 16.57 15.73
C SER A 70 2.86 16.78 16.91
N ILE A 71 2.72 17.91 17.59
CA ILE A 71 3.55 18.25 18.76
C ILE A 71 2.67 18.65 19.95
N SER A 72 3.16 18.43 21.16
CA SER A 72 2.49 18.84 22.40
C SER A 72 3.52 19.26 23.45
N THR A 73 3.18 20.27 24.24
CA THR A 73 3.88 20.64 25.49
C THR A 73 2.98 20.41 26.71
N ALA A 74 1.85 19.71 26.55
CA ALA A 74 0.87 19.51 27.60
C ALA A 74 1.39 18.60 28.70
N ILE A 75 0.90 18.86 29.91
CA ILE A 75 1.05 18.01 31.08
C ILE A 75 -0.39 17.74 31.58
N PRO A 76 -0.84 16.46 31.66
CA PRO A 76 -0.04 15.23 31.58
C PRO A 76 0.44 14.87 30.16
N ALA A 77 1.45 14.02 30.08
CA ALA A 77 1.99 13.53 28.82
C ALA A 77 0.94 12.72 28.03
N CYS A 78 1.10 12.65 26.70
CA CYS A 78 0.21 12.02 25.73
C CYS A 78 -1.12 12.73 25.45
N GLU A 79 -1.23 14.01 25.78
CA GLU A 79 -2.42 14.82 25.54
C GLU A 79 -2.07 16.11 24.76
N GLY A 80 -3.09 16.78 24.22
CA GLY A 80 -2.93 18.11 23.61
C GLY A 80 -2.04 18.16 22.36
N PHE A 81 -2.06 17.11 21.54
CA PHE A 81 -1.30 17.09 20.28
C PHE A 81 -1.92 17.98 19.21
N GLU A 82 -1.17 18.99 18.79
CA GLU A 82 -1.55 19.88 17.69
C GLU A 82 -0.96 19.38 16.37
N PRO A 83 -1.77 19.14 15.32
CA PRO A 83 -1.27 18.75 14.00
C PRO A 83 -0.32 19.79 13.41
N VAL A 84 0.92 19.39 13.12
CA VAL A 84 1.92 20.29 12.55
C VAL A 84 1.96 20.16 11.05
N GLY A 85 2.13 18.94 10.51
CA GLY A 85 2.24 18.74 9.07
C GLY A 85 2.45 17.31 8.61
N LYS A 86 2.94 17.19 7.36
CA LYS A 86 3.15 15.92 6.67
C LYS A 86 4.53 15.89 6.03
N VAL A 87 5.29 14.83 6.26
CA VAL A 87 6.59 14.60 5.60
C VAL A 87 6.64 13.25 4.90
N PHE A 88 7.47 13.10 3.88
CA PHE A 88 7.66 11.85 3.13
C PHE A 88 9.08 11.74 2.55
N ASP A 89 9.54 10.53 2.22
CA ASP A 89 10.82 10.32 1.55
C ASP A 89 10.60 10.38 0.04
N SER A 90 11.52 11.00 -0.70
CA SER A 90 11.53 10.98 -2.16
C SER A 90 11.38 9.58 -2.80
N GLY A 91 11.76 8.53 -2.08
CA GLY A 91 11.84 7.15 -2.53
C GLY A 91 12.94 6.90 -3.55
N ARG A 92 13.79 7.88 -3.88
CA ARG A 92 14.80 7.76 -4.96
C ARG A 92 15.84 6.67 -4.73
N SER A 93 16.00 6.20 -3.50
CA SER A 93 16.93 5.13 -3.13
C SER A 93 16.30 3.73 -3.18
N VAL A 94 14.97 3.62 -3.27
CA VAL A 94 14.23 2.34 -3.17
C VAL A 94 13.21 2.13 -4.30
N LEU A 95 12.73 3.20 -4.92
CA LEU A 95 11.81 3.20 -6.05
C LEU A 95 12.56 3.38 -7.37
N LEU A 96 12.04 2.78 -8.44
CA LEU A 96 12.46 3.09 -9.79
C LEU A 96 12.37 4.61 -10.05
N PRO A 97 13.29 5.22 -10.83
CA PRO A 97 13.40 6.68 -10.96
C PRO A 97 12.11 7.38 -11.40
N TRP A 98 11.32 6.74 -12.27
CA TRP A 98 10.04 7.29 -12.73
C TRP A 98 8.97 7.22 -11.63
N ILE A 99 8.94 6.15 -10.83
CA ILE A 99 8.02 6.03 -9.68
C ILE A 99 8.39 7.07 -8.63
N ALA A 100 9.66 7.22 -8.28
CA ALA A 100 10.11 8.22 -7.32
C ALA A 100 9.66 9.65 -7.70
N ARG A 101 9.86 10.03 -8.97
CA ARG A 101 9.40 11.35 -9.49
C ARG A 101 7.88 11.49 -9.42
N PHE A 102 7.15 10.42 -9.69
CA PHE A 102 5.69 10.40 -9.61
C PHE A 102 5.21 10.52 -8.16
N THR A 103 5.74 9.69 -7.26
CA THR A 103 5.42 9.70 -5.82
C THR A 103 5.70 11.07 -5.21
N GLU A 104 6.83 11.70 -5.53
CA GLU A 104 7.12 13.08 -5.11
C GLU A 104 6.05 14.08 -5.57
N LYS A 105 5.64 14.01 -6.85
CA LYS A 105 4.64 14.92 -7.41
C LYS A 105 3.29 14.73 -6.70
N THR A 106 2.89 13.49 -6.47
CA THR A 106 1.61 13.15 -5.84
C THR A 106 1.58 13.50 -4.36
N HIS A 107 2.66 13.23 -3.61
CA HIS A 107 2.73 13.58 -2.19
C HIS A 107 2.79 15.09 -1.96
N LYS A 108 3.44 15.84 -2.86
CA LYS A 108 3.38 17.31 -2.85
C LYS A 108 1.97 17.86 -3.09
N LEU A 109 1.16 17.21 -3.94
CA LEU A 109 -0.26 17.56 -4.12
C LEU A 109 -1.07 17.34 -2.83
N LEU A 110 -0.69 16.35 -2.00
CA LEU A 110 -1.26 16.11 -0.67
C LEU A 110 -0.69 17.02 0.43
N ARG A 111 0.08 18.05 0.06
CA ARG A 111 0.76 18.99 0.96
C ARG A 111 1.77 18.32 1.90
N ALA A 112 2.33 17.19 1.49
CA ALA A 112 3.47 16.58 2.17
C ALA A 112 4.78 17.12 1.57
N GLU A 113 5.79 17.29 2.42
CA GLU A 113 7.10 17.84 2.04
C GLU A 113 8.22 16.82 2.31
N ILE A 114 9.32 16.87 1.56
CA ILE A 114 10.46 15.95 1.80
C ILE A 114 11.15 16.27 3.13
N SER A 115 11.14 17.54 3.49
CA SER A 115 11.62 18.02 4.79
C SER A 115 10.83 19.26 5.16
N ARG A 116 10.47 19.37 6.44
CA ARG A 116 9.76 20.54 6.97
C ARG A 116 10.41 21.02 8.24
N GLN A 117 10.53 22.33 8.38
CA GLN A 117 11.15 22.96 9.54
C GLN A 117 10.08 23.53 10.47
N LYS A 118 10.33 23.48 11.78
CA LYS A 118 9.52 24.15 12.80
C LYS A 118 10.43 24.70 13.88
N TYR A 119 10.17 25.93 14.30
CA TYR A 119 10.84 26.53 15.44
C TYR A 119 9.99 26.32 16.70
N VAL A 120 10.64 26.02 17.83
CA VAL A 120 10.01 25.75 19.12
C VAL A 120 10.73 26.49 20.25
N GLU A 121 10.03 26.70 21.36
CA GLU A 121 10.61 27.33 22.55
C GLU A 121 11.65 26.41 23.20
N PRO A 122 12.87 26.90 23.47
CA PRO A 122 13.86 26.13 24.19
C PRO A 122 13.48 25.98 25.67
N GLY A 123 13.95 24.91 26.32
CA GLY A 123 13.72 24.64 27.74
C GLY A 123 12.32 24.12 28.08
N VAL A 124 11.39 24.07 27.12
CA VAL A 124 10.05 23.50 27.30
C VAL A 124 10.04 22.06 26.82
N THR A 125 9.71 21.11 27.69
CA THR A 125 9.60 19.68 27.31
C THR A 125 8.57 19.51 26.20
N LEU A 126 9.02 18.93 25.09
CA LEU A 126 8.25 18.73 23.88
C LEU A 126 7.99 17.25 23.66
N GLN A 127 6.76 16.93 23.28
CA GLN A 127 6.33 15.63 22.81
C GLN A 127 6.09 15.71 21.30
N VAL A 128 6.67 14.80 20.56
CA VAL A 128 6.48 14.69 19.11
C VAL A 128 5.83 13.35 18.81
N GLN A 129 4.62 13.40 18.25
CA GLN A 129 3.89 12.24 17.77
C GLN A 129 3.98 12.18 16.25
N GLY A 130 4.22 11.00 15.69
CA GLY A 130 4.05 10.79 14.26
C GLY A 130 3.53 9.40 13.91
N GLY A 131 2.85 9.34 12.77
CA GLY A 131 2.43 8.10 12.17
C GLY A 131 1.97 8.26 10.72
N SER A 132 1.89 7.16 10.00
CA SER A 132 1.39 7.06 8.63
C SER A 132 0.23 6.07 8.57
N GLY A 133 -1.01 6.56 8.52
CA GLY A 133 -2.25 5.75 8.55
C GLY A 133 -3.51 6.61 8.74
N PRO A 134 -4.73 6.03 8.72
CA PRO A 134 -5.98 6.75 8.98
C PRO A 134 -6.00 7.29 10.42
N THR A 135 -6.19 8.60 10.58
CA THR A 135 -6.16 9.29 11.89
C THR A 135 -7.30 8.87 12.83
N ASP A 136 -8.39 8.34 12.27
CA ASP A 136 -9.65 8.14 12.98
C ASP A 136 -9.93 6.64 13.26
N GLU A 137 -9.07 5.74 12.81
CA GLU A 137 -9.24 4.30 13.02
C GLU A 137 -8.46 3.79 14.23
N LEU A 138 -9.19 3.11 15.12
CA LEU A 138 -8.67 2.51 16.36
C LEU A 138 -7.72 1.33 16.12
N SER A 139 -7.55 0.89 14.86
CA SER A 139 -6.71 -0.25 14.51
C SER A 139 -5.30 0.21 14.09
N PRO A 140 -4.23 -0.19 14.80
CA PRO A 140 -2.85 0.08 14.39
C PRO A 140 -2.47 -0.59 13.05
N ARG A 141 -3.29 -1.48 12.49
CA ARG A 141 -2.96 -2.22 11.26
C ARG A 141 -2.94 -1.36 10.00
N TYR A 142 -3.71 -0.27 9.97
CA TYR A 142 -3.66 0.67 8.85
C TYR A 142 -2.56 1.72 9.02
N TRP A 143 -1.77 1.63 10.10
CA TRP A 143 -0.62 2.48 10.31
C TRP A 143 0.65 1.80 9.82
N SER A 144 1.14 2.21 8.66
CA SER A 144 2.48 1.88 8.17
C SER A 144 3.62 2.43 9.07
N CYS A 145 3.29 3.40 9.94
CA CYS A 145 4.15 3.92 10.99
C CYS A 145 3.31 4.45 12.15
N GLY A 146 3.64 4.14 13.41
CA GLY A 146 3.06 4.80 14.59
C GLY A 146 1.60 4.48 14.93
N PRO A 147 0.97 5.29 15.82
CA PRO A 147 1.50 6.50 16.43
C PRO A 147 2.67 6.20 17.38
N ILE A 148 3.83 6.80 17.12
CA ILE A 148 5.03 6.78 17.99
C ILE A 148 5.12 8.15 18.67
N VAL A 149 5.45 8.19 19.96
CA VAL A 149 5.66 9.45 20.68
C VAL A 149 7.09 9.47 21.23
N THR A 150 7.82 10.53 20.94
CA THR A 150 9.15 10.80 21.54
C THR A 150 9.09 12.10 22.33
N VAL A 151 9.62 12.09 23.54
CA VAL A 151 9.74 13.27 24.40
C VAL A 151 11.19 13.72 24.53
N PHE A 152 11.44 15.02 24.47
CA PHE A 152 12.75 15.63 24.72
C PHE A 152 12.62 17.12 25.03
N THR A 153 13.68 17.73 25.55
CA THR A 153 13.71 19.17 25.84
C THR A 153 14.72 19.85 24.91
N PRO A 154 14.27 20.68 23.95
CA PRO A 154 15.16 21.39 23.05
C PRO A 154 15.91 22.51 23.77
N GLU A 155 17.17 22.72 23.40
CA GLU A 155 18.03 23.77 23.94
C GLU A 155 18.13 24.97 22.97
N LYS A 156 18.53 26.11 23.54
CA LYS A 156 18.64 27.40 22.84
C LYS A 156 19.56 27.31 21.62
N GLY A 157 19.08 27.76 20.46
CA GLY A 157 19.85 27.83 19.21
C GLY A 157 20.30 26.48 18.62
N ARG A 158 19.84 25.34 19.18
CA ARG A 158 20.15 24.00 18.67
C ARG A 158 19.25 23.64 17.49
N THR A 159 19.75 22.74 16.64
CA THR A 159 18.98 22.11 15.56
C THR A 159 18.82 20.63 15.82
N TYR A 160 17.59 20.13 15.75
CA TYR A 160 17.25 18.73 15.93
C TYR A 160 16.65 18.14 14.67
N SER A 161 17.10 16.95 14.27
CA SER A 161 16.44 16.12 13.28
C SER A 161 15.38 15.26 13.98
N VAL A 162 14.15 15.30 13.50
CA VAL A 162 13.10 14.34 13.83
C VAL A 162 12.91 13.47 12.60
N ASN A 163 13.44 12.25 12.65
CA ASN A 163 13.42 11.32 11.54
C ASN A 163 12.48 10.15 11.82
N PHE A 164 11.55 9.92 10.89
CA PHE A 164 10.70 8.73 10.86
C PHE A 164 11.32 7.72 9.90
N ASN A 165 12.00 6.72 10.45
CA ASN A 165 12.75 5.75 9.68
C ASN A 165 11.94 4.46 9.49
N PHE A 166 11.51 4.24 8.25
CA PHE A 166 10.81 3.03 7.83
C PHE A 166 11.78 1.89 7.58
N GLN A 167 11.43 0.70 8.06
CA GLN A 167 12.07 -0.56 7.74
C GLN A 167 11.00 -1.43 7.04
N GLY A 168 10.84 -1.24 5.74
CA GLY A 168 9.70 -1.79 4.99
C GLY A 168 8.42 -0.95 5.11
N THR A 169 7.31 -1.46 4.59
CA THR A 169 6.03 -0.73 4.50
C THR A 169 5.23 -0.66 5.79
N ALA A 170 5.53 -1.47 6.81
CA ALA A 170 4.68 -1.58 8.00
C ALA A 170 5.41 -1.42 9.33
N SER A 171 6.74 -1.27 9.31
CA SER A 171 7.50 -0.93 10.52
C SER A 171 8.26 0.39 10.36
N CYS A 172 8.27 1.14 11.46
CA CYS A 172 8.82 2.48 11.49
C CYS A 172 9.32 2.80 12.89
N SER A 173 10.36 3.61 12.97
CA SER A 173 10.90 4.14 14.21
C SER A 173 10.97 5.65 14.14
N GLN A 174 10.81 6.31 15.28
CA GLN A 174 11.03 7.75 15.39
C GLN A 174 12.34 7.98 16.14
N ARG A 175 13.25 8.75 15.54
CA ARG A 175 14.50 9.15 16.15
C ARG A 175 14.58 10.66 16.20
N VAL A 176 14.88 11.20 17.38
CA VAL A 176 15.25 12.61 17.52
C VAL A 176 16.75 12.69 17.77
N THR A 177 17.43 13.63 17.11
CA THR A 177 18.90 13.73 17.11
C THR A 177 19.29 15.19 17.05
N ASP A 178 20.13 15.65 17.97
CA ASP A 178 20.80 16.94 17.86
C ASP A 178 21.79 16.88 16.69
N ILE A 179 21.56 17.72 15.70
CA ILE A 179 22.36 17.85 14.48
C ILE A 179 22.95 19.26 14.35
N THR A 180 23.09 19.97 15.48
CA THR A 180 23.73 21.30 15.52
C THR A 180 25.18 21.22 15.02
N ASP A 181 25.88 20.14 15.37
CA ASP A 181 27.10 19.71 14.70
C ASP A 181 26.79 18.48 13.83
N PRO A 182 26.62 18.64 12.50
CA PRO A 182 26.30 17.52 11.60
C PRO A 182 27.37 16.43 11.54
N ALA A 183 28.62 16.72 11.92
CA ALA A 183 29.69 15.72 11.95
C ALA A 183 29.58 14.81 13.18
N HIS A 184 28.93 15.27 14.25
CA HIS A 184 28.79 14.54 15.52
C HIS A 184 27.34 14.55 16.01
N PRO A 185 26.42 13.89 15.29
CA PRO A 185 25.02 13.85 15.68
C PRO A 185 24.82 13.10 17.01
N VAL A 186 24.03 13.66 17.92
CA VAL A 186 23.76 13.08 19.24
C VAL A 186 22.28 12.67 19.35
N PRO A 187 21.94 11.38 19.53
CA PRO A 187 20.57 10.97 19.78
C PRO A 187 20.02 11.65 21.04
N VAL A 188 18.88 12.31 20.92
CA VAL A 188 18.19 12.94 22.04
C VAL A 188 16.75 12.47 22.07
N GLY A 189 16.18 12.37 23.26
CA GLY A 189 14.78 12.00 23.44
C GLY A 189 14.53 10.54 23.74
N GLN A 190 13.40 10.33 24.40
CA GLN A 190 12.97 9.06 24.95
C GLN A 190 11.62 8.69 24.35
N GLY A 191 11.46 7.44 23.93
CA GLY A 191 10.17 6.90 23.51
C GLY A 191 9.20 6.90 24.69
N LEU A 192 8.02 7.47 24.50
CA LEU A 192 6.96 7.52 25.50
C LEU A 192 5.88 6.50 25.14
N GLN A 193 5.58 5.60 26.07
CA GLN A 193 4.43 4.70 25.93
C GLN A 193 3.15 5.44 26.33
N CYS A 194 2.52 6.07 25.35
CA CYS A 194 1.19 6.62 25.54
C CYS A 194 0.17 5.51 25.72
N LYS A 195 -0.90 5.75 26.50
CA LYS A 195 -1.99 4.79 26.67
C LYS A 195 -2.56 4.45 25.30
N ILE A 196 -2.07 3.34 24.81
CA ILE A 196 -2.63 2.64 23.70
C ILE A 196 -3.99 2.09 24.19
N PRO A 197 -5.10 2.20 23.43
CA PRO A 197 -6.36 1.56 23.81
C PRO A 197 -6.12 0.10 24.18
N GLN A 198 -6.78 -0.41 25.24
CA GLN A 198 -6.60 -1.78 25.77
C GLN A 198 -6.74 -2.88 24.71
N SER A 199 -7.35 -2.59 23.56
CA SER A 199 -7.39 -3.47 22.39
C SER A 199 -6.01 -3.84 21.83
N ARG A 200 -4.93 -3.12 22.15
CA ARG A 200 -3.58 -3.40 21.64
C ARG A 200 -2.71 -4.30 22.54
N ILE A 201 -3.02 -4.49 23.83
CA ILE A 201 -2.23 -5.38 24.72
C ILE A 201 -2.79 -6.82 24.71
N ALA A 202 -4.06 -6.99 24.34
CA ALA A 202 -4.73 -8.28 24.39
C ALA A 202 -4.32 -9.28 23.28
N LEU A 203 -3.48 -8.89 22.31
CA LEU A 203 -3.08 -9.76 21.20
C LEU A 203 -1.67 -10.36 21.34
N ALA A 204 -0.81 -9.84 22.23
CA ALA A 204 0.56 -10.34 22.39
C ALA A 204 0.69 -11.46 23.44
N GLY A 205 -0.37 -11.74 24.21
CA GLY A 205 -0.33 -12.66 25.36
C GLY A 205 -1.11 -13.95 25.20
N GLN A 206 -1.68 -14.22 24.03
CA GLN A 206 -2.39 -15.48 23.76
C GLN A 206 -1.81 -16.10 22.48
N ASN A 207 -1.66 -17.42 22.44
CA ASN A 207 -1.44 -18.21 21.23
C ASN A 207 -2.65 -18.05 20.28
N LYS A 208 -2.86 -16.84 19.76
CA LYS A 208 -3.98 -16.48 18.88
C LYS A 208 -3.41 -16.16 17.51
N ASN A 209 -3.94 -16.80 16.49
CA ASN A 209 -3.65 -16.45 15.11
C ASN A 209 -4.15 -15.01 14.86
N PHE A 210 -3.24 -14.09 14.54
CA PHE A 210 -3.56 -12.67 14.42
C PHE A 210 -4.49 -12.40 13.24
N LEU A 211 -4.24 -13.04 12.10
CA LEU A 211 -5.06 -12.90 10.90
C LEU A 211 -6.48 -13.40 11.16
N GLN A 212 -6.61 -14.56 11.79
CA GLN A 212 -7.91 -15.11 12.18
C GLN A 212 -8.67 -14.14 13.09
N ALA A 213 -8.03 -13.70 14.18
CA ALA A 213 -8.64 -12.82 15.17
C ALA A 213 -9.17 -11.54 14.54
N GLU A 214 -8.44 -11.00 13.58
CA GLU A 214 -8.84 -9.80 12.89
C GLU A 214 -9.98 -10.03 11.90
N HIS A 215 -9.95 -11.10 11.11
CA HIS A 215 -11.05 -11.39 10.19
C HIS A 215 -12.34 -11.71 10.96
N GLU A 216 -12.25 -12.34 12.14
CA GLU A 216 -13.38 -12.49 13.07
C GLU A 216 -13.94 -11.14 13.53
N GLN A 217 -13.06 -10.19 13.88
CA GLN A 217 -13.46 -8.84 14.25
C GLN A 217 -14.12 -8.10 13.07
N ARG A 218 -13.51 -8.14 11.88
CA ARG A 218 -14.03 -7.53 10.66
C ARG A 218 -15.40 -8.09 10.30
N LEU A 219 -15.59 -9.41 10.44
CA LEU A 219 -16.88 -10.06 10.23
C LEU A 219 -17.94 -9.51 11.21
N ALA A 220 -17.62 -9.45 12.50
CA ALA A 220 -18.55 -8.93 13.51
C ALA A 220 -18.88 -7.45 13.28
N ASP A 221 -17.91 -6.63 12.87
CA ASP A 221 -18.10 -5.24 12.50
C ASP A 221 -18.99 -5.10 11.26
N ALA A 222 -18.74 -5.88 10.20
CA ALA A 222 -19.52 -5.85 8.97
C ALA A 222 -20.99 -6.25 9.22
N GLN A 223 -21.23 -7.28 10.04
CA GLN A 223 -22.57 -7.72 10.42
C GLN A 223 -23.33 -6.65 11.21
N ARG A 224 -22.65 -5.96 12.13
CA ARG A 224 -23.24 -4.80 12.83
C ARG A 224 -23.59 -3.67 11.88
N LYS A 225 -22.71 -3.33 10.94
CA LYS A 225 -22.96 -2.30 9.92
C LYS A 225 -24.14 -2.69 9.03
N ALA A 226 -24.22 -3.95 8.59
CA ALA A 226 -25.31 -4.44 7.75
C ALA A 226 -26.67 -4.39 8.47
N ALA A 227 -26.69 -4.67 9.78
CA ALA A 227 -27.89 -4.56 10.61
C ALA A 227 -28.31 -3.11 10.86
N ALA A 228 -27.35 -2.19 10.94
CA ALA A 228 -27.58 -0.75 11.18
C ALA A 228 -27.71 0.09 9.89
N ALA A 229 -27.60 -0.52 8.71
CA ALA A 229 -27.55 0.18 7.44
C ALA A 229 -28.85 0.97 7.18
N ALA A 230 -28.70 2.27 6.88
CA ALA A 230 -29.82 3.17 6.61
C ALA A 230 -30.24 3.19 5.12
N SER A 231 -29.38 2.71 4.23
CA SER A 231 -29.62 2.66 2.79
C SER A 231 -29.21 1.33 2.17
N ALA A 232 -29.69 1.07 0.94
CA ALA A 232 -29.29 -0.11 0.17
C ALA A 232 -27.79 -0.10 -0.17
N ALA A 233 -27.21 1.09 -0.40
CA ALA A 233 -25.78 1.25 -0.65
C ALA A 233 -24.97 0.91 0.61
N ASP A 234 -25.31 1.46 1.77
CA ASP A 234 -24.62 1.14 3.03
C ASP A 234 -24.69 -0.35 3.35
N LYS A 235 -25.84 -0.98 3.06
CA LYS A 235 -26.02 -2.42 3.25
C LYS A 235 -25.19 -3.23 2.26
N ALA A 236 -25.08 -2.81 1.01
CA ALA A 236 -24.23 -3.46 0.01
C ALA A 236 -22.76 -3.40 0.43
N ASP A 237 -22.27 -2.25 0.88
CA ASP A 237 -20.88 -2.09 1.33
C ASP A 237 -20.58 -2.94 2.58
N ALA A 238 -21.53 -3.01 3.52
CA ALA A 238 -21.40 -3.85 4.70
C ALA A 238 -21.40 -5.35 4.33
N LEU A 239 -22.24 -5.78 3.40
CA LEU A 239 -22.27 -7.16 2.90
C LEU A 239 -21.01 -7.53 2.11
N GLN A 240 -20.42 -6.58 1.37
CA GLN A 240 -19.11 -6.79 0.74
C GLN A 240 -18.01 -7.02 1.79
N GLN A 241 -18.00 -6.22 2.87
CA GLN A 241 -17.05 -6.39 3.98
C GLN A 241 -17.25 -7.74 4.69
N GLU A 242 -18.50 -8.14 4.91
CA GLU A 242 -18.84 -9.45 5.47
C GLU A 242 -18.35 -10.58 4.57
N ALA A 243 -18.61 -10.50 3.26
CA ALA A 243 -18.15 -11.48 2.29
C ALA A 243 -16.62 -11.64 2.30
N ALA A 244 -15.87 -10.53 2.27
CA ALA A 244 -14.41 -10.56 2.30
C ALA A 244 -13.86 -11.22 3.59
N ALA A 245 -14.47 -10.92 4.74
CA ALA A 245 -14.08 -11.53 6.02
C ALA A 245 -14.44 -13.02 6.09
N LEU A 246 -15.62 -13.41 5.61
CA LEU A 246 -16.04 -14.81 5.50
C LEU A 246 -15.08 -15.62 4.62
N ASP A 247 -14.73 -15.11 3.43
CA ASP A 247 -13.80 -15.78 2.53
C ASP A 247 -12.43 -15.97 3.19
N SER A 248 -11.94 -14.91 3.84
CA SER A 248 -10.66 -14.94 4.54
C SER A 248 -10.64 -15.98 5.67
N LEU A 249 -11.78 -16.20 6.34
CA LEU A 249 -11.98 -17.23 7.37
C LEU A 249 -12.20 -18.64 6.79
N GLY A 250 -12.11 -18.83 5.48
CA GLY A 250 -12.34 -20.11 4.80
C GLY A 250 -13.82 -20.47 4.61
N ARG A 251 -14.74 -19.52 4.81
CA ARG A 251 -16.19 -19.68 4.67
C ARG A 251 -16.68 -19.17 3.30
N SER A 252 -15.98 -19.55 2.23
CA SER A 252 -16.15 -18.99 0.88
C SER A 252 -17.55 -19.19 0.27
N ASN A 253 -18.28 -20.26 0.63
CA ASN A 253 -19.66 -20.46 0.16
C ASN A 253 -20.63 -19.42 0.76
N GLU A 254 -20.47 -19.10 2.05
CA GLU A 254 -21.26 -18.06 2.72
C GLU A 254 -20.85 -16.68 2.20
N ALA A 255 -19.55 -16.48 1.97
CA ALA A 255 -19.02 -15.28 1.35
C ALA A 255 -19.63 -15.02 -0.04
N LEU A 256 -19.75 -16.06 -0.88
CA LEU A 256 -20.34 -15.95 -2.22
C LEU A 256 -21.80 -15.51 -2.13
N THR A 257 -22.55 -16.05 -1.17
CA THR A 257 -23.95 -15.65 -0.92
C THR A 257 -24.03 -14.17 -0.53
N ALA A 258 -23.18 -13.71 0.39
CA ALA A 258 -23.17 -12.33 0.85
C ALA A 258 -22.79 -11.34 -0.27
N ILE A 259 -21.76 -11.65 -1.08
CA ILE A 259 -21.33 -10.75 -2.17
C ILE A 259 -22.35 -10.70 -3.32
N ASP A 260 -23.02 -11.81 -3.62
CA ASP A 260 -24.09 -11.83 -4.63
C ASP A 260 -25.28 -10.97 -4.18
N GLN A 261 -25.61 -10.97 -2.88
CA GLN A 261 -26.61 -10.06 -2.32
C GLN A 261 -26.15 -8.59 -2.36
N ALA A 262 -24.88 -8.32 -2.04
CA ALA A 262 -24.32 -6.96 -2.11
C ALA A 262 -24.44 -6.39 -3.53
N LEU A 263 -24.06 -7.18 -4.55
CA LEU A 263 -24.14 -6.80 -5.96
C LEU A 263 -25.58 -6.55 -6.42
N GLN A 264 -26.56 -7.34 -5.93
CA GLN A 264 -27.97 -7.10 -6.21
C GLN A 264 -28.46 -5.76 -5.62
N LEU A 265 -28.00 -5.39 -4.42
CA LEU A 265 -28.37 -4.15 -3.75
C LEU A 265 -27.70 -2.92 -4.38
N ALA A 266 -26.45 -3.05 -4.84
CA ALA A 266 -25.71 -1.96 -5.49
C ALA A 266 -26.30 -1.57 -6.86
N GLY A 267 -26.97 -2.50 -7.55
CA GLY A 267 -27.66 -2.23 -8.81
C GLY A 267 -26.70 -1.76 -9.92
N PRO A 268 -27.03 -0.74 -10.74
CA PRO A 268 -26.17 -0.30 -11.85
C PRO A 268 -24.92 0.48 -11.42
N SER A 269 -24.77 0.80 -10.13
CA SER A 269 -23.65 1.59 -9.58
C SER A 269 -22.65 0.71 -8.84
N VAL A 270 -22.40 -0.52 -9.33
CA VAL A 270 -21.45 -1.45 -8.70
C VAL A 270 -20.06 -0.83 -8.61
N ASP A 271 -19.52 -0.77 -7.39
CA ASP A 271 -18.12 -0.45 -7.16
C ASP A 271 -17.24 -1.62 -7.68
N PRO A 272 -16.19 -1.36 -8.49
CA PRO A 272 -15.31 -2.42 -9.01
C PRO A 272 -14.72 -3.33 -7.91
N SER A 273 -14.56 -2.84 -6.68
CA SER A 273 -14.08 -3.64 -5.55
C SER A 273 -15.03 -4.79 -5.20
N MET A 274 -16.35 -4.66 -5.40
CA MET A 274 -17.30 -5.76 -5.20
C MET A 274 -17.07 -6.88 -6.21
N THR A 275 -16.75 -6.53 -7.47
CA THR A 275 -16.37 -7.50 -8.51
C THR A 275 -15.09 -8.23 -8.13
N VAL A 276 -14.09 -7.52 -7.59
CA VAL A 276 -12.83 -8.12 -7.11
C VAL A 276 -13.09 -9.07 -5.94
N THR A 277 -13.87 -8.66 -4.94
CA THR A 277 -14.24 -9.51 -3.81
C THR A 277 -14.91 -10.81 -4.29
N ARG A 278 -15.88 -10.71 -5.21
CA ARG A 278 -16.53 -11.90 -5.78
C ARG A 278 -15.55 -12.80 -6.54
N ALA A 279 -14.65 -12.22 -7.33
CA ALA A 279 -13.66 -12.99 -8.08
C ALA A 279 -12.69 -13.72 -7.15
N LYS A 280 -12.22 -13.08 -6.07
CA LYS A 280 -11.39 -13.74 -5.05
C LYS A 280 -12.08 -14.92 -4.41
N ILE A 281 -13.36 -14.77 -4.05
CA ILE A 281 -14.17 -15.86 -3.50
C ILE A 281 -14.28 -17.04 -4.49
N LEU A 282 -14.54 -16.77 -5.77
CA LEU A 282 -14.56 -17.81 -6.81
C LEU A 282 -13.21 -18.50 -6.95
N PHE A 283 -12.11 -17.75 -6.85
CA PHE A 283 -10.77 -18.30 -6.85
C PHE A 283 -10.52 -19.18 -5.62
N SER A 284 -10.96 -18.76 -4.43
CA SER A 284 -10.92 -19.53 -3.18
C SER A 284 -11.69 -20.86 -3.31
N LEU A 285 -12.84 -20.83 -3.98
CA LEU A 285 -13.67 -21.99 -4.32
C LEU A 285 -13.08 -22.88 -5.45
N ASN A 286 -11.87 -22.56 -5.92
CA ASN A 286 -11.17 -23.30 -6.96
C ASN A 286 -11.85 -23.25 -8.35
N ASP A 287 -12.53 -22.13 -8.66
CA ASP A 287 -13.12 -21.86 -9.97
C ASP A 287 -12.38 -20.70 -10.68
N PRO A 288 -11.18 -20.96 -11.25
CA PRO A 288 -10.39 -19.94 -11.93
C PRO A 288 -11.08 -19.44 -13.21
N GLN A 289 -11.93 -20.24 -13.86
CA GLN A 289 -12.62 -19.79 -15.08
C GLN A 289 -13.72 -18.79 -14.73
N ALA A 290 -14.54 -19.06 -13.71
CA ALA A 290 -15.53 -18.08 -13.24
C ALA A 290 -14.87 -16.82 -12.69
N THR A 291 -13.71 -16.95 -12.03
CA THR A 291 -12.87 -15.82 -11.59
C THR A 291 -12.51 -14.92 -12.77
N LEU A 292 -11.96 -15.48 -13.85
CA LEU A 292 -11.59 -14.73 -15.05
C LEU A 292 -12.82 -14.09 -15.73
N ASN A 293 -13.92 -14.84 -15.84
CA ASN A 293 -15.16 -14.33 -16.43
C ASN A 293 -15.71 -13.14 -15.64
N ALA A 294 -15.61 -13.16 -14.31
CA ALA A 294 -16.04 -12.06 -13.45
C ALA A 294 -15.16 -10.80 -13.60
N LEU A 295 -13.84 -10.97 -13.77
CA LEU A 295 -12.89 -9.85 -13.84
C LEU A 295 -12.75 -9.25 -15.25
N ALA A 296 -13.02 -10.02 -16.31
CA ALA A 296 -12.76 -9.62 -17.70
C ALA A 296 -13.36 -8.25 -18.09
N PRO A 297 -14.61 -7.88 -17.73
CA PRO A 297 -15.18 -6.60 -18.13
C PRO A 297 -14.43 -5.38 -17.56
N GLU A 298 -14.06 -5.42 -16.27
CA GLU A 298 -13.35 -4.32 -15.61
C GLU A 298 -11.87 -4.29 -16.00
N ILE A 299 -11.23 -5.45 -16.23
CA ILE A 299 -9.87 -5.52 -16.81
C ILE A 299 -9.84 -4.84 -18.18
N GLU A 300 -10.76 -5.18 -19.07
CA GLU A 300 -10.81 -4.63 -20.43
C GLU A 300 -11.12 -3.13 -20.41
N LYS A 301 -12.04 -2.69 -19.55
CA LYS A 301 -12.32 -1.26 -19.33
C LYS A 301 -11.09 -0.52 -18.82
N THR A 302 -10.37 -1.08 -17.86
CA THR A 302 -9.16 -0.47 -17.27
C THR A 302 -8.03 -0.40 -18.30
N ARG A 303 -7.81 -1.46 -19.08
CA ARG A 303 -6.83 -1.48 -20.19
C ARG A 303 -7.15 -0.43 -21.25
N ARG A 304 -8.42 -0.30 -21.65
CA ARG A 304 -8.85 0.74 -22.61
C ARG A 304 -8.64 2.14 -22.07
N PHE A 305 -9.02 2.39 -20.82
CA PHE A 305 -8.79 3.67 -20.16
C PHE A 305 -7.30 4.02 -20.13
N ALA A 306 -6.45 3.08 -19.71
CA ALA A 306 -5.00 3.26 -19.62
C ALA A 306 -4.33 3.44 -20.99
N SER A 307 -4.87 2.83 -22.05
CA SER A 307 -4.34 2.99 -23.42
C SER A 307 -4.62 4.36 -24.02
N GLY A 308 -5.60 5.09 -23.49
CA GLY A 308 -5.85 6.50 -23.83
C GLY A 308 -4.99 7.50 -23.06
N LYS A 309 -4.06 7.05 -22.19
CA LYS A 309 -3.22 7.92 -21.36
C LYS A 309 -1.80 8.04 -21.92
N PRO A 310 -1.11 9.18 -21.67
CA PRO A 310 0.33 9.26 -21.86
C PRO A 310 1.06 8.14 -21.12
N GLU A 311 2.20 7.69 -21.64
CA GLU A 311 2.98 6.57 -21.08
C GLU A 311 3.28 6.74 -19.59
N ILE A 312 3.60 7.96 -19.15
CA ILE A 312 3.91 8.26 -17.74
C ILE A 312 2.67 8.16 -16.81
N GLU A 313 1.47 8.28 -17.35
CA GLU A 313 0.20 8.19 -16.60
C GLU A 313 -0.44 6.80 -16.69
N ARG A 314 -0.02 5.97 -17.65
CA ARG A 314 -0.56 4.63 -17.86
C ARG A 314 -0.50 3.76 -16.59
N PRO A 315 0.60 3.68 -15.83
CA PRO A 315 0.64 2.89 -14.60
C PRO A 315 -0.39 3.32 -13.54
N LEU A 316 -0.63 4.62 -13.41
CA LEU A 316 -1.66 5.15 -12.50
C LEU A 316 -3.07 4.81 -13.00
N ALA A 317 -3.28 4.84 -14.31
CA ALA A 317 -4.55 4.45 -14.89
C ALA A 317 -4.84 2.95 -14.72
N LEU A 318 -3.81 2.11 -14.70
CA LEU A 318 -3.93 0.68 -14.40
C LEU A 318 -4.10 0.40 -12.91
N SER A 319 -3.55 1.25 -12.04
CA SER A 319 -3.57 1.02 -10.59
C SER A 319 -4.95 1.06 -9.95
N VAL A 320 -5.95 1.59 -10.65
CA VAL A 320 -7.35 1.61 -10.19
C VAL A 320 -7.93 0.20 -10.03
N PHE A 321 -7.30 -0.82 -10.61
CA PHE A 321 -7.79 -2.21 -10.59
C PHE A 321 -6.67 -3.24 -10.31
N SER A 322 -5.62 -2.83 -9.59
CA SER A 322 -4.40 -3.64 -9.36
C SER A 322 -4.69 -5.04 -8.80
N GLU A 323 -5.53 -5.13 -7.75
CA GLU A 323 -5.88 -6.41 -7.11
C GLU A 323 -6.60 -7.36 -8.07
N GLY A 324 -7.43 -6.83 -8.97
CA GLY A 324 -8.07 -7.60 -10.02
C GLY A 324 -7.07 -8.18 -11.02
N PHE A 325 -6.05 -7.43 -11.42
CA PHE A 325 -4.97 -7.94 -12.27
C PHE A 325 -4.16 -9.05 -11.59
N VAL A 326 -3.79 -8.89 -10.32
CA VAL A 326 -3.06 -9.93 -9.56
C VAL A 326 -3.90 -11.21 -9.46
N THR A 327 -5.17 -11.10 -9.09
CA THR A 327 -6.08 -12.25 -8.96
C THR A 327 -6.25 -12.97 -10.31
N ALA A 328 -6.43 -12.22 -11.40
CA ALA A 328 -6.53 -12.79 -12.74
C ALA A 328 -5.22 -13.47 -13.18
N ALA A 329 -4.05 -12.93 -12.83
CA ALA A 329 -2.77 -13.55 -13.13
C ALA A 329 -2.64 -14.95 -12.47
N PHE A 330 -3.03 -15.09 -11.20
CA PHE A 330 -3.07 -16.39 -10.52
C PHE A 330 -4.12 -17.34 -11.14
N ALA A 331 -5.29 -16.83 -11.54
CA ALA A 331 -6.30 -17.64 -12.21
C ALA A 331 -5.82 -18.17 -13.57
N HIS A 332 -5.19 -17.32 -14.39
CA HIS A 332 -4.54 -17.74 -15.64
C HIS A 332 -3.44 -18.77 -15.39
N ALA A 333 -2.58 -18.55 -14.38
CA ALA A 333 -1.52 -19.48 -14.01
C ALA A 333 -2.06 -20.85 -13.57
N GLN A 334 -3.18 -20.87 -12.84
CA GLN A 334 -3.84 -22.11 -12.45
C GLN A 334 -4.37 -22.91 -13.65
N LEU A 335 -4.80 -22.23 -14.71
CA LEU A 335 -5.24 -22.86 -15.98
C LEU A 335 -4.08 -23.19 -16.93
N GLY A 336 -2.83 -22.84 -16.57
CA GLY A 336 -1.67 -23.01 -17.45
C GLY A 336 -1.61 -22.01 -18.60
N HIS A 337 -2.41 -20.93 -18.56
CA HIS A 337 -2.39 -19.84 -19.54
C HIS A 337 -1.24 -18.87 -19.24
N TRP A 338 0.00 -19.35 -19.34
CA TRP A 338 1.19 -18.64 -18.82
C TRP A 338 1.42 -17.26 -19.46
N ASN A 339 1.23 -17.14 -20.78
CA ASN A 339 1.36 -15.86 -21.47
C ASN A 339 0.35 -14.82 -20.96
N ASP A 340 -0.90 -15.25 -20.74
CA ASP A 340 -1.95 -14.38 -20.21
C ASP A 340 -1.69 -14.04 -18.73
N ALA A 341 -1.16 -14.97 -17.95
CA ALA A 341 -0.77 -14.73 -16.56
C ALA A 341 0.32 -13.65 -16.46
N ILE A 342 1.38 -13.77 -17.25
CA ILE A 342 2.51 -12.83 -17.25
C ILE A 342 2.09 -11.45 -17.79
N SER A 343 1.33 -11.41 -18.89
CA SER A 343 0.84 -10.14 -19.45
C SER A 343 -0.14 -9.43 -18.52
N THR A 344 -1.02 -10.18 -17.85
CA THR A 344 -1.95 -9.61 -16.86
C THR A 344 -1.24 -9.15 -15.60
N LEU A 345 -0.21 -9.86 -15.14
CA LEU A 345 0.65 -9.40 -14.04
C LEU A 345 1.41 -8.11 -14.40
N ALA A 346 1.84 -7.94 -15.65
CA ALA A 346 2.51 -6.74 -16.11
C ALA A 346 1.63 -5.48 -16.02
N ASP A 347 0.30 -5.64 -16.15
CA ASP A 347 -0.67 -4.57 -15.97
C ASP A 347 -0.96 -4.24 -14.50
N ALA A 348 -0.58 -5.10 -13.54
CA ALA A 348 -0.82 -4.87 -12.12
C ALA A 348 0.12 -3.79 -11.56
N HIS A 349 -0.37 -2.58 -11.32
CA HIS A 349 0.42 -1.45 -10.82
C HIS A 349 -0.14 -0.91 -9.52
N SER A 350 0.71 -0.60 -8.54
CA SER A 350 0.30 0.21 -7.39
C SER A 350 1.39 1.21 -6.97
N PRO A 351 1.54 2.34 -7.70
CA PRO A 351 2.57 3.35 -7.40
C PRO A 351 2.47 3.97 -6.00
N LEU A 352 1.29 3.93 -5.38
CA LEU A 352 1.01 4.52 -4.07
C LEU A 352 1.27 3.56 -2.91
N GLU A 353 1.27 2.25 -3.15
CA GLU A 353 1.62 1.23 -2.14
C GLU A 353 3.13 1.12 -1.89
N GLY A 354 3.95 1.84 -2.67
CA GLY A 354 5.40 1.90 -2.50
C GLY A 354 6.17 0.75 -3.18
N PRO A 355 7.49 0.61 -2.92
CA PRO A 355 8.35 -0.34 -3.62
C PRO A 355 7.98 -1.81 -3.35
N SER A 356 7.43 -2.13 -2.18
CA SER A 356 7.17 -3.51 -1.77
C SER A 356 6.12 -4.20 -2.65
N PHE A 357 5.12 -3.49 -3.16
CA PHE A 357 4.19 -4.04 -4.15
C PHE A 357 4.93 -4.52 -5.41
N TYR A 358 5.89 -3.73 -5.90
CA TYR A 358 6.64 -4.08 -7.10
C TYR A 358 7.67 -5.19 -6.85
N ALA A 359 8.22 -5.26 -5.65
CA ALA A 359 9.04 -6.38 -5.21
C ALA A 359 8.22 -7.68 -5.14
N TYR A 360 7.03 -7.65 -4.53
CA TYR A 360 6.06 -8.76 -4.55
C TYR A 360 5.69 -9.17 -5.98
N ARG A 361 5.30 -8.22 -6.83
CA ARG A 361 4.98 -8.46 -8.25
C ARG A 361 6.14 -9.13 -8.99
N SER A 362 7.37 -8.71 -8.70
CA SER A 362 8.57 -9.31 -9.26
C SER A 362 8.77 -10.75 -8.79
N LEU A 363 8.44 -11.05 -7.54
CA LEU A 363 8.50 -12.40 -6.99
C LEU A 363 7.42 -13.31 -7.60
N VAL A 364 6.19 -12.81 -7.77
CA VAL A 364 5.13 -13.50 -8.52
C VAL A 364 5.60 -13.79 -9.95
N TYR A 365 6.23 -12.83 -10.61
CA TYR A 365 6.77 -13.01 -11.97
C TYR A 365 7.82 -14.14 -12.03
N ARG A 366 8.76 -14.16 -11.08
CA ARG A 366 9.75 -15.25 -10.97
C ARG A 366 9.06 -16.60 -10.80
N TYR A 367 8.02 -16.66 -9.96
CA TYR A 367 7.18 -17.85 -9.79
C TYR A 367 6.51 -18.31 -11.10
N LEU A 368 5.89 -17.39 -11.84
CA LEU A 368 5.24 -17.71 -13.12
C LEU A 368 6.24 -18.23 -14.15
N MET A 369 7.41 -17.60 -14.28
CA MET A 369 8.46 -18.05 -15.21
C MET A 369 8.99 -19.44 -14.86
N ALA A 370 9.21 -19.71 -13.57
CA ALA A 370 9.64 -21.04 -13.12
C ALA A 370 8.57 -22.10 -13.44
N ARG A 371 7.29 -21.81 -13.22
CA ARG A 371 6.19 -22.73 -13.51
C ARG A 371 5.94 -22.95 -14.99
N ALA A 372 6.06 -21.91 -15.80
CA ALA A 372 5.88 -21.99 -17.23
C ALA A 372 6.98 -22.82 -17.90
N HIS A 373 8.19 -22.83 -17.34
CA HIS A 373 9.37 -23.48 -17.90
C HIS A 373 9.63 -23.12 -19.38
N ASP A 374 9.27 -21.89 -19.77
CA ASP A 374 9.40 -21.36 -21.12
C ASP A 374 9.98 -19.94 -21.09
N SER A 375 11.23 -19.80 -21.51
CA SER A 375 11.94 -18.52 -21.53
C SER A 375 11.43 -17.56 -22.61
N SER A 376 10.69 -18.05 -23.62
CA SER A 376 10.12 -17.20 -24.67
C SER A 376 8.99 -16.29 -24.16
N LEU A 377 8.41 -16.63 -23.00
CA LEU A 377 7.38 -15.84 -22.33
C LEU A 377 7.92 -14.68 -21.48
N ALA A 378 9.25 -14.51 -21.43
CA ALA A 378 9.88 -13.50 -20.61
C ALA A 378 9.36 -12.09 -20.94
N ASN A 379 8.94 -11.36 -19.91
CA ASN A 379 8.52 -9.97 -20.04
C ASN A 379 9.69 -9.06 -19.67
N ALA A 380 10.21 -8.33 -20.67
CA ALA A 380 11.40 -7.49 -20.49
C ALA A 380 11.27 -6.47 -19.34
N ARG A 381 10.06 -5.95 -19.10
CA ARG A 381 9.86 -4.99 -18.02
C ARG A 381 9.86 -5.66 -16.65
N LEU A 382 9.16 -6.78 -16.51
CA LEU A 382 9.15 -7.53 -15.25
C LEU A 382 10.52 -8.11 -14.91
N GLU A 383 11.33 -8.49 -15.91
CA GLU A 383 12.73 -8.86 -15.72
C GLU A 383 13.58 -7.72 -15.14
N GLN A 384 13.43 -6.51 -15.70
CA GLN A 384 14.13 -5.32 -15.19
C GLN A 384 13.71 -5.01 -13.75
N ASP A 385 12.40 -5.03 -13.47
CA ASP A 385 11.88 -4.79 -12.14
C ASP A 385 12.41 -5.83 -11.13
N ALA A 386 12.37 -7.12 -11.48
CA ALA A 386 12.87 -8.18 -10.61
C ALA A 386 14.36 -8.08 -10.31
N THR A 387 15.16 -7.66 -11.29
CA THR A 387 16.60 -7.39 -11.09
C THR A 387 16.82 -6.17 -10.20
N TYR A 388 16.04 -5.12 -10.41
CA TYR A 388 16.13 -3.89 -9.62
C TYR A 388 15.77 -4.13 -8.15
N TYR A 389 14.63 -4.76 -7.87
CA TYR A 389 14.14 -4.96 -6.51
C TYR A 389 14.94 -6.01 -5.73
N ALA A 390 15.58 -6.97 -6.39
CA ALA A 390 16.54 -7.87 -5.73
C ALA A 390 17.72 -7.12 -5.07
N THR A 391 18.04 -5.91 -5.53
CA THR A 391 19.22 -5.13 -5.08
C THR A 391 18.87 -3.84 -4.34
N HIS A 392 17.68 -3.27 -4.56
CA HIS A 392 17.28 -1.96 -4.03
C HIS A 392 16.13 -2.01 -3.01
N ASP A 393 15.35 -3.09 -3.01
CA ASP A 393 14.31 -3.27 -1.99
C ASP A 393 14.96 -3.65 -0.64
N LYS A 394 14.34 -3.23 0.46
CA LYS A 394 14.83 -3.48 1.82
C LYS A 394 13.89 -4.36 2.64
N SER A 395 12.86 -4.93 2.03
CA SER A 395 11.96 -5.87 2.69
C SER A 395 12.41 -7.32 2.45
N HIS A 396 11.69 -8.25 3.07
CA HIS A 396 11.85 -9.69 2.89
C HIS A 396 11.74 -10.14 1.42
N TYR A 397 11.08 -9.36 0.56
CA TYR A 397 10.98 -9.66 -0.87
C TYR A 397 12.34 -9.61 -1.57
N SER A 398 13.24 -8.71 -1.17
CA SER A 398 14.61 -8.65 -1.73
C SER A 398 15.38 -9.95 -1.47
N ALA A 399 15.31 -10.47 -0.24
CA ALA A 399 15.91 -11.75 0.15
C ALA A 399 15.32 -12.92 -0.64
N LEU A 400 13.99 -12.94 -0.83
CA LEU A 400 13.32 -13.94 -1.66
C LEU A 400 13.73 -13.83 -3.14
N LEU A 401 13.78 -12.62 -3.71
CA LEU A 401 14.21 -12.43 -5.11
C LEU A 401 15.64 -12.90 -5.35
N ARG A 402 16.57 -12.62 -4.43
CA ARG A 402 17.95 -13.12 -4.48
C ARG A 402 18.03 -14.63 -4.31
N MET A 403 17.21 -15.22 -3.43
CA MET A 403 17.11 -16.68 -3.33
C MET A 403 16.73 -17.31 -4.67
N TRP A 404 15.80 -16.69 -5.40
CA TRP A 404 15.38 -17.13 -6.73
C TRP A 404 16.45 -16.90 -7.82
N GLN A 405 17.51 -16.15 -7.52
CA GLN A 405 18.72 -16.02 -8.34
C GLN A 405 19.82 -17.03 -7.95
N GLY A 406 19.63 -17.78 -6.85
CA GLY A 406 20.53 -18.82 -6.38
C GLY A 406 21.27 -18.49 -5.07
N ASP A 407 21.07 -17.31 -4.48
CA ASP A 407 21.71 -16.93 -3.22
C ASP A 407 21.11 -17.69 -2.02
N ASP A 408 21.91 -17.97 -1.00
CA ASP A 408 21.40 -18.45 0.29
C ASP A 408 21.09 -17.27 1.21
N THR A 409 19.84 -16.81 1.16
CA THR A 409 19.33 -15.70 1.97
C THR A 409 18.48 -16.19 3.15
N THR A 410 18.50 -17.49 3.48
CA THR A 410 17.59 -18.09 4.45
C THR A 410 17.66 -17.41 5.83
N HIS A 411 18.88 -17.18 6.33
CA HIS A 411 19.09 -16.55 7.64
C HIS A 411 18.66 -15.07 7.66
N GLU A 412 18.93 -14.34 6.58
CA GLU A 412 18.52 -12.95 6.43
C GLU A 412 17.00 -12.83 6.40
N LEU A 413 16.34 -13.62 5.55
CA LEU A 413 14.88 -13.64 5.41
C LEU A 413 14.18 -13.92 6.74
N VAL A 414 14.67 -14.94 7.48
CA VAL A 414 14.13 -15.27 8.81
C VAL A 414 14.34 -14.10 9.77
N ALA A 415 15.52 -13.48 9.80
CA ALA A 415 15.81 -12.36 10.67
C ALA A 415 14.95 -11.12 10.34
N ASP A 416 14.64 -10.88 9.07
CA ASP A 416 13.79 -9.77 8.64
C ASP A 416 12.33 -9.97 9.09
N ILE A 417 11.78 -11.17 8.88
CA ILE A 417 10.39 -11.48 9.27
C ILE A 417 10.23 -11.49 10.79
N HIS A 418 11.23 -11.95 11.56
CA HIS A 418 11.18 -11.96 13.02
C HIS A 418 11.07 -10.57 13.66
N ARG A 419 11.37 -9.49 12.91
CA ARG A 419 11.18 -8.11 13.38
C ARG A 419 9.75 -7.61 13.18
N MET A 420 8.96 -8.29 12.36
CA MET A 420 7.55 -7.99 12.13
C MET A 420 6.70 -8.60 13.24
N VAL A 421 5.56 -7.98 13.54
CA VAL A 421 4.67 -8.41 14.63
C VAL A 421 3.21 -8.48 14.16
N GLY A 422 2.44 -9.36 14.78
CA GLY A 422 1.02 -9.48 14.50
C GLY A 422 0.74 -10.04 13.10
N THR A 423 -0.22 -9.43 12.40
CA THR A 423 -0.66 -9.89 11.08
C THR A 423 0.38 -9.68 9.98
N GLU A 424 1.21 -8.65 10.06
CA GLU A 424 2.31 -8.40 9.12
C GLU A 424 3.30 -9.57 9.10
N GLY A 425 3.75 -10.01 10.28
CA GLY A 425 4.67 -11.15 10.38
C GLY A 425 4.04 -12.44 9.85
N GLN A 426 2.74 -12.67 10.10
CA GLN A 426 2.04 -13.83 9.56
C GLN A 426 1.83 -13.77 8.04
N GLU A 427 1.58 -12.59 7.47
CA GLU A 427 1.49 -12.39 6.02
C GLU A 427 2.86 -12.63 5.36
N ALA A 428 3.93 -12.05 5.91
CA ALA A 428 5.28 -12.24 5.41
C ALA A 428 5.77 -13.70 5.54
N ASP A 429 5.47 -14.37 6.66
CA ASP A 429 5.72 -15.81 6.82
C ASP A 429 4.94 -16.63 5.78
N SER A 430 3.66 -16.29 5.53
CA SER A 430 2.82 -16.97 4.54
C SER A 430 3.47 -16.94 3.15
N GLU A 431 3.83 -15.74 2.70
CA GLU A 431 4.51 -15.52 1.43
C GLU A 431 5.85 -16.23 1.38
N ALA A 432 6.67 -16.10 2.44
CA ALA A 432 7.98 -16.74 2.51
C ALA A 432 7.87 -18.26 2.41
N TYR A 433 6.97 -18.91 3.15
CA TYR A 433 6.79 -20.36 3.05
C TYR A 433 6.33 -20.78 1.66
N PHE A 434 5.37 -20.07 1.07
CA PHE A 434 4.90 -20.38 -0.28
C PHE A 434 6.01 -20.25 -1.33
N TYR A 435 6.69 -19.10 -1.40
CA TYR A 435 7.69 -18.86 -2.43
C TYR A 435 8.97 -19.67 -2.23
N ARG A 436 9.35 -19.99 -0.98
CA ARG A 436 10.43 -20.96 -0.70
C ARG A 436 10.03 -22.37 -1.11
N GLY A 437 8.80 -22.80 -0.78
CA GLY A 437 8.29 -24.10 -1.20
C GLY A 437 8.25 -24.23 -2.72
N ALA A 438 7.79 -23.19 -3.41
CA ALA A 438 7.74 -23.14 -4.87
C ALA A 438 9.14 -23.15 -5.49
N TYR A 439 10.09 -22.40 -4.93
CA TYR A 439 11.49 -22.43 -5.37
C TYR A 439 12.10 -23.82 -5.21
N MET A 440 11.95 -24.45 -4.05
CA MET A 440 12.45 -25.80 -3.81
C MET A 440 11.84 -26.80 -4.79
N LYS A 441 10.52 -26.76 -5.00
CA LYS A 441 9.83 -27.69 -5.89
C LYS A 441 10.16 -27.47 -7.37
N PHE A 442 9.95 -26.25 -7.89
CA PHE A 442 9.98 -25.98 -9.33
C PHE A 442 11.35 -25.55 -9.86
N VAL A 443 12.24 -25.04 -9.00
CA VAL A 443 13.59 -24.62 -9.42
C VAL A 443 14.63 -25.64 -8.98
N LYS A 444 14.55 -26.15 -7.75
CA LYS A 444 15.52 -27.14 -7.23
C LYS A 444 15.12 -28.59 -7.50
N GLY A 445 13.88 -28.87 -7.90
CA GLY A 445 13.38 -30.23 -8.10
C GLY A 445 13.16 -31.00 -6.79
N ASP A 446 13.16 -30.30 -5.64
CA ASP A 446 12.99 -30.89 -4.31
C ASP A 446 11.54 -30.78 -3.85
N GLU A 447 10.72 -31.72 -4.33
CA GLU A 447 9.31 -31.79 -3.97
C GLU A 447 9.09 -32.04 -2.48
N ALA A 448 9.99 -32.76 -1.81
CA ALA A 448 9.86 -33.06 -0.39
C ALA A 448 9.98 -31.79 0.45
N MET A 449 10.95 -30.92 0.12
CA MET A 449 11.06 -29.60 0.74
C MET A 449 9.91 -28.66 0.34
N GLY A 450 9.39 -28.77 -0.88
CA GLY A 450 8.15 -28.09 -1.28
C GLY A 450 6.97 -28.43 -0.36
N ARG A 451 6.73 -29.73 -0.12
CA ARG A 451 5.70 -30.22 0.80
C ARG A 451 5.98 -29.83 2.26
N ALA A 452 7.23 -29.85 2.69
CA ALA A 452 7.61 -29.42 4.04
C ALA A 452 7.27 -27.94 4.30
N MET A 453 7.47 -27.07 3.30
CA MET A 453 7.07 -25.66 3.39
C MET A 453 5.55 -25.49 3.39
N LEU A 454 4.81 -26.30 2.62
CA LEU A 454 3.35 -26.33 2.70
C LEU A 454 2.86 -26.73 4.10
N GLN A 455 3.49 -27.70 4.77
CA GLN A 455 3.15 -28.06 6.15
C GLN A 455 3.36 -26.91 7.14
N ARG A 456 4.43 -26.11 6.95
CA ARG A 456 4.68 -24.89 7.74
C ARG A 456 3.61 -23.84 7.49
N LEU A 457 3.25 -23.64 6.22
CA LEU A 457 2.19 -22.73 5.81
C LEU A 457 0.82 -23.14 6.39
N ASP A 458 0.48 -24.43 6.38
CA ASP A 458 -0.73 -24.95 6.99
C ASP A 458 -0.73 -24.80 8.52
N SER A 459 0.42 -24.98 9.17
CA SER A 459 0.57 -24.78 10.62
C SER A 459 0.40 -23.32 11.02
N LEU A 460 0.84 -22.39 10.17
CA LEU A 460 0.65 -20.95 10.36
C LEU A 460 -0.83 -20.55 10.22
N ALA A 461 -1.58 -21.25 9.36
CA ALA A 461 -2.97 -20.95 9.00
C ALA A 461 -3.20 -19.46 8.68
N PRO A 462 -2.53 -18.88 7.67
CA PRO A 462 -2.62 -17.46 7.37
C PRO A 462 -3.93 -17.13 6.64
N TYR A 463 -5.00 -17.02 7.42
CA TYR A 463 -6.36 -16.72 6.97
C TYR A 463 -6.39 -15.50 6.02
N GLY A 464 -6.98 -15.69 4.84
CA GLY A 464 -7.11 -14.68 3.78
C GLY A 464 -5.93 -14.57 2.81
N SER A 465 -4.83 -15.30 3.02
CA SER A 465 -3.69 -15.28 2.08
C SER A 465 -3.95 -16.16 0.85
N ILE A 466 -3.72 -15.58 -0.33
CA ILE A 466 -3.81 -16.30 -1.61
C ILE A 466 -2.74 -17.40 -1.70
N GLU A 467 -1.56 -17.16 -1.11
CA GLU A 467 -0.46 -18.10 -1.03
C GLU A 467 -0.83 -19.39 -0.30
N TRP A 468 -1.67 -19.32 0.73
CA TRP A 468 -2.15 -20.49 1.45
C TRP A 468 -3.17 -21.31 0.66
N ILE A 469 -4.14 -20.61 0.05
CA ILE A 469 -5.16 -21.22 -0.81
C ILE A 469 -4.50 -21.90 -2.01
N TYR A 470 -3.60 -21.18 -2.68
CA TYR A 470 -2.95 -21.63 -3.90
C TYR A 470 -1.83 -22.63 -3.62
N GLY A 471 -1.10 -22.46 -2.50
CA GLY A 471 -0.07 -23.38 -2.03
C GLY A 471 -0.56 -24.81 -1.91
N LYS A 472 -1.75 -25.04 -1.36
CA LYS A 472 -2.39 -26.36 -1.27
C LYS A 472 -2.59 -27.03 -2.63
N ARG A 473 -2.75 -26.25 -3.70
CA ARG A 473 -2.98 -26.75 -5.06
C ARG A 473 -1.69 -27.08 -5.79
N VAL A 474 -0.60 -26.38 -5.46
CA VAL A 474 0.64 -26.44 -6.27
C VAL A 474 1.84 -27.03 -5.53
N LEU A 475 1.88 -27.00 -4.20
CA LEU A 475 3.01 -27.48 -3.41
C LEU A 475 2.83 -28.89 -2.84
N ASN A 476 1.59 -29.41 -2.83
CA ASN A 476 1.32 -30.79 -2.43
C ASN A 476 2.04 -31.81 -3.33
#